data_AF-A0A9R0YJC8-F1
#
_entry.id   AF-A0A9R0YJC8-F1
#
_cell.length_a   1.000
_cell.length_b   1.000
_cell.length_c   1.000
_cell.angle_alpha   90.00
_cell.angle_beta   90.00
_cell.angle_gamma   90.00
#
_symmetry.space_group_name_H-M   'P 1'
#
loop_
_entity.id
_entity.type
_entity.pdbx_description
1 polymer ?
#
loop_
_entity_poly.entity_id
_entity_poly.type
_entity_poly.pdbx_seq_one_letter_code
_entity_poly.pdbx_strand_id
1 'polypeptide(L)'
;MEAQAPSAYTSFLQQPWYSGRGLFLDPPTVFIRNGTCALSLPESIQNCHLSPGDKCFPSFAEVFCKSRDSSAAADLYSTYISQQLSEYSMSSNTEHIAALIIEPGKYIVLH
;
A
#
# COMPACT_ATOMS: atom_id res chain seq x y z
N MET A 1 -7.07 14.53 11.22
CA MET A 1 -6.21 14.84 10.04
C MET A 1 -6.95 14.37 8.79
N GLU A 2 -7.17 15.20 7.75
CA GLU A 2 -7.95 14.81 6.56
C GLU A 2 -7.25 13.75 5.69
N ALA A 3 -5.91 13.70 5.71
CA ALA A 3 -5.10 12.77 4.92
C ALA A 3 -4.98 11.36 5.54
N GLN A 4 -5.83 11.02 6.51
CA GLN A 4 -5.93 9.67 7.09
C GLN A 4 -7.20 9.01 6.56
N ALA A 5 -7.18 7.71 6.27
CA ALA A 5 -8.38 6.98 5.89
C ALA A 5 -9.44 6.99 7.01
N PRO A 6 -10.74 6.95 6.68
CA PRO A 6 -11.80 6.84 7.69
C PRO A 6 -11.59 5.66 8.64
N SER A 7 -11.71 5.92 9.95
CA SER A 7 -11.59 4.90 11.00
C SER A 7 -12.37 5.31 12.24
N ALA A 8 -12.38 4.46 13.28
CA ALA A 8 -12.97 4.81 14.58
C ALA A 8 -12.39 6.12 15.16
N TYR A 9 -11.14 6.43 14.83
CA TYR A 9 -10.42 7.62 15.28
C TYR A 9 -10.72 8.90 14.49
N THR A 10 -11.45 8.82 13.38
CA THR A 10 -11.83 9.99 12.56
C THR A 10 -13.34 10.25 12.55
N SER A 11 -14.07 9.60 13.46
CA SER A 11 -15.52 9.72 13.56
C SER A 11 -15.96 11.09 14.08
N PHE A 12 -17.26 11.39 13.99
CA PHE A 12 -17.84 12.64 14.47
C PHE A 12 -17.48 12.97 15.92
N LEU A 13 -17.39 11.96 16.80
CA LEU A 13 -17.01 12.16 18.21
C LEU A 13 -15.56 12.64 18.38
N GLN A 14 -14.69 12.30 17.43
CA GLN A 14 -13.27 12.68 17.46
C GLN A 14 -13.02 13.98 16.71
N GLN A 15 -13.63 14.15 15.54
CA GLN A 15 -13.47 15.33 14.69
C GLN A 15 -14.74 15.56 13.84
N PRO A 16 -15.73 16.34 14.34
CA PRO A 16 -17.03 16.54 13.67
C PRO A 16 -16.97 17.01 12.22
N TRP A 17 -15.92 17.74 11.85
CA TRP A 17 -15.72 18.31 10.52
C TRP A 17 -14.86 17.43 9.60
N TYR A 18 -14.48 16.22 10.03
CA TYR A 18 -13.73 15.29 9.19
C TYR A 18 -14.61 14.79 8.04
N SER A 19 -14.06 14.83 6.82
CA SER A 19 -14.76 14.37 5.61
C SER A 19 -14.04 13.25 4.85
N GLY A 20 -12.77 12.98 5.17
CA GLY A 20 -12.02 11.88 4.57
C GLY A 20 -11.78 12.06 3.07
N ARG A 21 -11.34 13.26 2.68
CA ARG A 21 -11.09 13.59 1.27
C ARG A 21 -9.79 12.96 0.78
N GLY A 22 -9.89 11.78 0.17
CA GLY A 22 -8.76 11.14 -0.49
C GLY A 22 -9.09 9.76 -1.04
N LEU A 23 -8.24 9.32 -1.98
CA LEU A 23 -8.14 7.91 -2.37
C LEU A 23 -7.12 7.24 -1.44
N PHE A 24 -7.61 6.36 -0.56
CA PHE A 24 -6.77 5.63 0.40
C PHE A 24 -6.57 4.20 -0.09
N LEU A 25 -5.31 3.82 -0.30
CA LEU A 25 -4.94 2.50 -0.76
C LEU A 25 -4.33 1.69 0.38
N ASP A 26 -4.71 0.41 0.48
CA ASP A 26 -4.04 -0.51 1.39
C ASP A 26 -2.64 -0.84 0.87
N PRO A 27 -1.57 -0.57 1.63
CA PRO A 27 -0.22 -0.83 1.18
C PRO A 27 0.14 -2.32 1.34
N PRO A 28 0.95 -2.89 0.43
CA PRO A 28 1.70 -4.09 0.74
C PRO A 28 2.56 -3.87 1.99
N THR A 29 2.65 -4.87 2.85
CA THR A 29 3.45 -4.80 4.08
C THR A 29 4.56 -5.84 4.04
N VAL A 30 5.70 -5.51 4.66
CA VAL A 30 6.79 -6.45 4.87
C VAL A 30 6.92 -6.71 6.36
N PHE A 31 7.02 -7.99 6.71
CA PHE A 31 7.24 -8.43 8.08
C PHE A 31 8.37 -9.44 8.18
N ILE A 32 8.97 -9.54 9.36
CA ILE A 32 9.99 -10.55 9.65
C ILE A 32 9.34 -11.71 10.38
N ARG A 33 9.66 -12.95 9.97
CA ARG A 33 9.24 -14.18 10.64
C ARG A 33 10.37 -15.20 10.55
N ASN A 34 10.82 -15.75 11.69
CA ASN A 34 11.88 -16.76 11.76
C ASN A 34 13.18 -16.35 11.02
N GLY A 35 13.54 -15.07 11.07
CA GLY A 35 14.76 -14.54 10.44
C GLY A 35 14.65 -14.30 8.93
N THR A 36 13.52 -14.61 8.29
CA THR A 36 13.25 -14.23 6.90
C THR A 36 12.23 -13.10 6.82
N CYS A 37 12.33 -12.27 5.79
CA CYS A 37 11.34 -11.22 5.52
C CYS A 37 10.30 -11.76 4.54
N ALA A 38 9.03 -11.41 4.74
CA ALA A 38 7.93 -11.81 3.88
C ALA A 38 7.06 -10.61 3.50
N LEU A 39 6.63 -10.58 2.24
CA LEU A 39 5.69 -9.63 1.69
C LEU A 39 4.26 -10.14 1.87
N SER A 40 3.43 -9.37 2.55
CA SER A 40 1.98 -9.51 2.54
C SER A 40 1.38 -8.50 1.56
N LEU A 41 0.55 -9.01 0.66
CA LEU A 41 -0.20 -8.20 -0.30
C LEU A 41 -1.59 -7.88 0.26
N PRO A 42 -2.16 -6.70 -0.04
CA PRO A 42 -3.53 -6.39 0.31
C PRO A 42 -4.51 -7.26 -0.50
N GLU A 43 -5.72 -7.42 0.01
CA GLU A 43 -6.75 -8.31 -0.55
C GLU A 43 -7.03 -8.02 -2.04
N SER A 44 -7.00 -6.75 -2.42
CA SER A 44 -7.19 -6.27 -3.79
C SER A 44 -6.23 -6.88 -4.82
N ILE A 45 -5.03 -7.30 -4.41
CA ILE A 45 -4.02 -7.92 -5.28
C ILE A 45 -3.45 -9.24 -4.73
N GLN A 46 -4.08 -9.80 -3.69
CA GLN A 46 -3.56 -11.01 -3.01
C GLN A 46 -3.52 -12.24 -3.93
N ASN A 47 -4.47 -12.32 -4.86
CA ASN A 47 -4.66 -13.46 -5.76
C ASN A 47 -3.72 -13.43 -6.98
N CYS A 48 -2.91 -12.38 -7.11
CA CYS A 48 -1.96 -12.28 -8.21
C CYS A 48 -0.81 -13.28 -8.04
N HIS A 49 -0.48 -13.96 -9.14
CA HIS A 49 0.48 -15.05 -9.16
C HIS A 49 1.93 -14.52 -9.17
N LEU A 50 2.42 -14.11 -8.01
CA LEU A 50 3.84 -13.81 -7.80
C LEU A 50 4.61 -15.07 -7.39
N SER A 51 5.86 -15.17 -7.81
CA SER A 51 6.74 -16.27 -7.43
C SER A 51 7.08 -16.20 -5.94
N PRO A 52 7.50 -17.31 -5.30
CA PRO A 52 7.99 -17.27 -3.92
C PRO A 52 9.16 -16.30 -3.71
N GLY A 53 10.03 -16.12 -4.71
CA GLY A 53 11.15 -15.18 -4.66
C GLY A 53 10.73 -13.70 -4.67
N ASP A 54 9.52 -13.40 -5.14
CA ASP A 54 8.95 -12.05 -5.08
C ASP A 54 8.29 -11.76 -3.72
N LYS A 55 8.03 -12.81 -2.92
CA LYS A 55 7.32 -12.70 -1.64
C LYS A 55 8.19 -12.97 -0.41
N CYS A 56 9.25 -13.77 -0.53
CA CYS A 56 10.10 -14.17 0.60
C CYS A 56 11.54 -13.74 0.35
N PHE A 57 12.12 -13.04 1.31
CA PHE A 57 13.48 -12.50 1.24
C PHE A 57 14.33 -13.03 2.41
N PRO A 58 15.57 -13.45 2.17
CA PRO A 58 16.54 -13.86 3.19
C PRO A 58 16.87 -12.74 4.19
N SER A 59 16.84 -11.48 3.76
CA SER A 59 17.26 -10.35 4.59
C SER A 59 16.48 -9.09 4.28
N PHE A 60 16.51 -8.13 5.21
CA PHE A 60 15.92 -6.82 5.00
C PHE A 60 16.62 -6.04 3.88
N ALA A 61 17.94 -6.24 3.68
CA ALA A 61 18.68 -5.60 2.60
C ALA A 61 18.11 -5.94 1.21
N GLU A 62 17.63 -7.17 1.03
CA GLU A 62 17.01 -7.59 -0.24
C GLU A 62 15.66 -6.93 -0.49
N VAL A 63 14.89 -6.62 0.57
CA VAL A 63 13.64 -5.87 0.46
C VAL A 63 13.88 -4.47 -0.12
N PHE A 64 14.99 -3.82 0.26
CA PHE A 64 15.36 -2.47 -0.21
C PHE A 64 16.33 -2.50 -1.40
N CYS A 65 16.58 -3.67 -1.97
CA CYS A 65 17.49 -3.78 -3.10
C CYS A 65 16.84 -3.19 -4.35
N LYS A 66 17.54 -2.26 -5.00
CA LYS A 66 17.08 -1.60 -6.23
C LYS A 66 16.83 -2.56 -7.40
N SER A 67 17.42 -3.76 -7.37
CA SER A 67 17.13 -4.79 -8.38
C SER A 67 15.65 -5.23 -8.39
N ARG A 68 14.88 -4.91 -7.34
CA ARG A 68 13.45 -5.18 -7.29
C ARG A 68 12.62 -4.26 -8.20
N ASP A 69 13.17 -3.14 -8.67
CA ASP A 69 12.47 -2.24 -9.60
C ASP A 69 12.12 -2.95 -10.94
N SER A 70 12.81 -4.06 -11.26
CA SER A 70 12.56 -4.88 -12.44
C SER A 70 11.89 -6.23 -12.13
N SER A 71 11.27 -6.39 -10.95
CA SER A 71 10.61 -7.65 -10.58
C SER A 71 9.14 -7.69 -11.00
N ALA A 72 8.56 -8.89 -11.06
CA ALA A 72 7.14 -9.07 -11.33
C ALA A 72 6.26 -8.37 -10.27
N ALA A 73 6.76 -8.24 -9.03
CA ALA A 73 6.06 -7.50 -7.98
C ALA A 73 5.99 -5.99 -8.27
N ALA A 74 7.03 -5.40 -8.88
CA ALA A 74 7.03 -4.00 -9.28
C ALA A 74 6.02 -3.76 -10.42
N ASP A 75 5.99 -4.63 -11.43
CA ASP A 75 5.03 -4.56 -12.53
C ASP A 75 3.59 -4.70 -12.03
N LEU A 76 3.34 -5.66 -11.14
CA LEU A 76 2.04 -5.84 -10.49
C LEU A 76 1.60 -4.58 -9.75
N TYR A 77 2.49 -4.00 -8.94
CA TYR A 77 2.13 -2.82 -8.14
C TYR A 77 1.91 -1.59 -9.01
N SER A 78 2.72 -1.39 -10.05
CA SER A 78 2.52 -0.33 -11.04
C SER A 78 1.16 -0.44 -11.74
N THR A 79 0.78 -1.66 -12.13
CA THR A 79 -0.52 -1.95 -12.74
C THR A 79 -1.66 -1.65 -11.78
N TYR A 80 -1.55 -2.10 -10.54
CA TYR A 80 -2.55 -1.87 -9.49
C TYR A 80 -2.77 -0.37 -9.23
N ILE A 81 -1.69 0.40 -9.02
CA ILE A 81 -1.79 1.85 -8.81
C ILE A 81 -2.45 2.53 -10.02
N SER A 82 -2.04 2.17 -11.23
CA SER A 82 -2.63 2.73 -12.46
C SER A 82 -4.14 2.45 -12.55
N GLN A 83 -4.55 1.23 -12.20
CA GLN A 83 -5.96 0.85 -12.18
C GLN A 83 -6.74 1.67 -11.14
N GLN A 84 -6.24 1.79 -9.90
CA GLN A 84 -6.90 2.54 -8.83
C GLN A 84 -7.07 4.03 -9.20
N LEU A 85 -6.04 4.64 -9.79
CA LEU A 85 -6.11 6.03 -10.24
C LEU A 85 -7.13 6.21 -11.38
N SER A 86 -7.20 5.26 -12.31
CA SER A 86 -8.18 5.26 -13.41
C SER A 86 -9.61 5.14 -12.90
N GLU A 87 -9.86 4.16 -12.01
CA GLU A 87 -11.18 3.93 -11.39
C GLU A 87 -11.66 5.15 -10.59
N TYR A 88 -10.76 5.78 -9.83
CA TYR A 88 -11.08 7.02 -9.11
C TYR A 88 -11.43 8.16 -10.07
N SER A 89 -10.67 8.33 -11.15
CA SER A 89 -10.95 9.36 -12.16
C SER A 89 -12.29 9.16 -12.89
N MET A 90 -12.75 7.92 -13.05
CA MET A 90 -14.04 7.61 -13.70
C MET A 90 -15.23 7.78 -12.75
N SER A 91 -15.03 7.57 -11.45
CA SER A 91 -16.08 7.68 -10.42
C SER A 91 -16.28 9.12 -9.90
N SER A 92 -15.23 9.94 -9.97
CA SER A 92 -15.22 11.32 -9.53
C SER A 92 -15.19 12.29 -10.73
N ASN A 93 -16.34 12.90 -11.05
CA ASN A 93 -16.41 13.89 -12.12
C ASN A 93 -15.87 15.28 -11.73
N THR A 94 -15.61 15.54 -10.45
CA THR A 94 -15.24 16.86 -9.93
C THR A 94 -14.05 16.87 -8.97
N GLU A 95 -13.66 15.74 -8.40
CA GLU A 95 -12.51 15.63 -7.50
C GLU A 95 -11.30 15.08 -8.25
N HIS A 96 -10.15 15.72 -8.05
CA HIS A 96 -8.88 15.33 -8.67
C HIS A 96 -7.85 14.99 -7.60
N ILE A 97 -7.01 13.99 -7.89
CA ILE A 97 -5.86 13.67 -7.06
C ILE A 97 -4.80 14.75 -7.30
N ALA A 98 -4.57 15.59 -6.29
CA ALA A 98 -3.66 16.71 -6.37
C ALA A 98 -2.31 16.47 -5.69
N ALA A 99 -2.23 15.49 -4.79
CA ALA A 99 -1.04 15.23 -3.99
C ALA A 99 -0.94 13.76 -3.59
N LEU A 100 0.30 13.30 -3.42
CA LEU A 100 0.64 12.01 -2.80
C LEU A 100 1.22 12.27 -1.42
N ILE A 101 0.67 11.60 -0.40
CA ILE A 101 1.17 11.63 0.97
C ILE A 101 1.48 10.19 1.37
N ILE A 102 2.72 9.93 1.80
CA ILE A 102 3.18 8.60 2.22
C ILE A 102 3.97 8.71 3.53
N GLU A 103 3.95 7.64 4.32
CA GLU A 103 4.80 7.45 5.50
C GLU A 103 5.98 6.54 5.10
N PRO A 104 7.18 7.08 4.82
CA PRO A 104 8.31 6.26 4.39
C PRO A 104 8.86 5.40 5.54
N GLY A 105 9.29 4.17 5.23
CA GLY A 105 10.06 3.32 6.14
C GLY A 105 9.26 2.47 7.13
N LYS A 106 7.96 2.26 6.91
CA LYS A 106 7.14 1.42 7.79
C LYS A 106 7.33 -0.07 7.50
N TYR A 107 7.80 -0.83 8.50
CA TYR A 107 7.87 -2.29 8.48
C TYR A 107 7.45 -2.85 9.85
N ILE A 108 6.92 -4.08 9.86
CA ILE A 108 6.37 -4.70 11.07
C ILE A 108 7.30 -5.84 11.51
N VAL A 109 7.79 -5.79 12.74
CA VAL A 109 8.53 -6.92 13.32
C VAL A 109 7.53 -7.80 14.07
N LEU A 110 7.38 -9.06 13.65
CA LEU A 110 6.57 -10.06 14.34
C LEU A 110 7.53 -11.01 15.07
N HIS A 111 7.29 -11.21 16.38
CA HIS A 111 8.05 -12.13 17.23
C HIS A 111 7.40 -13.50 17.29
#